data_AF-A0A5K1CW72-F1
#
_entry.id   AF-A0A5K1CW72-F1
#
_cell.length_a   1.000
_cell.length_b   1.000
_cell.length_c   1.000
_cell.angle_alpha   90.00
_cell.angle_beta   90.00
_cell.angle_gamma   90.00
#
_symmetry.space_group_name_H-M   'P 1'
#
loop_
_entity.id
_entity.type
_entity.pdbx_description
1 polymer ?
#
loop_
_entity_poly.entity_id
_entity_poly.type
_entity_poly.pdbx_seq_one_letter_code
_entity_poly.pdbx_strand_id
1 'polypeptide(L)'
;MDIVRRQRDIMAEVENLASEKSALESLVAETTTQLVETSEKLQEVRLALDVAEKEKSEMQKQKDDVVQALAQMLREKLEMQEQRDDAIKEMEELRRDQAAGTMRFSQAELEEATNNFDRNLIVGKGGVGTVYKARLHHTAVAIKRLNVDRLPCGHEMDWE
;
A
#
# COMPACT_ATOMS: atom_id res chain seq x y z
N MET A 1 -85.01 47.30 41.79
CA MET A 1 -83.97 46.43 42.40
C MET A 1 -83.03 45.83 41.34
N ASP A 2 -83.35 45.95 40.05
CA ASP A 2 -82.66 45.22 38.97
C ASP A 2 -81.33 45.82 38.52
N ILE A 3 -81.16 47.14 38.67
CA ILE A 3 -79.92 47.84 38.30
C ILE A 3 -78.74 47.36 39.16
N VAL A 4 -78.95 47.21 40.48
CA VAL A 4 -77.91 46.82 41.43
C VAL A 4 -77.49 45.35 41.26
N ARG A 5 -78.43 44.45 40.95
CA ARG A 5 -78.11 43.05 40.63
C ARG A 5 -77.29 42.96 39.35
N ARG A 6 -77.71 43.65 38.29
CA ARG A 6 -76.99 43.69 37.02
C ARG A 6 -75.59 44.29 37.15
N GLN A 7 -75.40 45.32 37.98
CA GLN A 7 -74.07 45.85 38.30
C GLN A 7 -73.19 44.82 39.02
N ARG A 8 -73.74 44.06 39.97
CA ARG A 8 -73.00 43.00 40.68
C ARG A 8 -72.57 41.88 39.74
N ASP A 9 -73.47 41.45 38.85
CA ASP A 9 -73.18 40.38 37.90
C ASP A 9 -72.08 40.79 36.91
N ILE A 10 -72.12 42.04 36.41
CA ILE A 10 -71.07 42.60 35.55
C ILE A 10 -69.71 42.67 36.28
N MET A 11 -69.70 43.06 37.55
CA MET A 11 -68.46 43.10 38.34
C MET A 11 -67.83 41.72 38.50
N ALA A 12 -68.64 40.69 38.78
CA ALA A 12 -68.14 39.32 38.90
C ALA A 12 -67.56 38.79 37.58
N GLU A 13 -68.19 39.12 36.45
CA GLU A 13 -67.68 38.76 35.12
C GLU A 13 -66.34 39.44 34.82
N VAL A 14 -66.20 40.73 35.17
CA VAL A 14 -64.96 41.49 35.00
C VAL A 14 -63.83 40.90 35.86
N GLU A 15 -64.13 40.49 37.10
CA GLU A 15 -63.14 39.81 37.96
C GLU A 15 -62.72 38.46 37.39
N ASN A 16 -63.66 37.66 36.86
CA ASN A 16 -63.33 36.39 36.21
C ASN A 16 -62.45 36.59 34.97
N LEU A 17 -62.83 37.53 34.10
CA LEU A 17 -62.04 37.89 32.91
C LEU A 17 -60.65 38.43 33.27
N ALA A 18 -60.53 39.19 34.36
CA ALA A 18 -59.23 39.65 34.84
C ALA A 18 -58.33 38.50 35.32
N SER A 19 -58.92 37.51 36.01
CA SER A 19 -58.22 36.29 36.44
C SER A 19 -57.76 35.46 35.24
N GLU A 20 -58.65 35.22 34.27
CA GLU A 20 -58.31 34.48 33.05
C GLU A 20 -57.23 35.18 32.23
N LYS A 21 -57.32 36.51 32.09
CA LYS A 21 -56.29 37.31 31.42
C LYS A 21 -54.93 37.17 32.11
N SER A 22 -54.89 37.25 33.44
CA SER A 22 -53.64 37.09 34.20
C SER A 22 -53.04 35.69 34.03
N ALA A 23 -53.86 34.65 34.02
CA ALA A 23 -53.40 33.28 33.77
C ALA A 23 -52.83 33.11 32.35
N LEU A 24 -53.50 33.69 31.34
CA LEU A 24 -53.01 33.69 29.96
C LEU A 24 -51.71 34.48 29.81
N GLU A 25 -51.58 35.64 30.45
CA GLU A 25 -50.35 36.43 30.44
C GLU A 25 -49.17 35.66 31.05
N SER A 26 -49.42 34.93 32.15
CA SER A 26 -48.40 34.06 32.75
C SER A 26 -47.98 32.94 31.81
N LEU A 27 -48.93 32.30 31.13
CA LEU A 27 -48.65 31.22 30.18
C LEU A 27 -47.88 31.72 28.94
N VAL A 28 -48.24 32.90 28.43
CA VAL A 28 -47.50 33.54 27.33
C VAL A 28 -46.08 33.85 27.76
N ALA A 29 -45.86 34.41 28.95
CA ALA A 29 -44.52 34.68 29.46
C ALA A 29 -43.68 33.38 29.53
N GLU A 30 -44.22 32.32 30.12
CA GLU A 30 -43.52 31.04 30.26
C GLU A 30 -43.18 30.41 28.90
N THR A 31 -44.14 30.37 27.97
CA THR A 31 -43.92 29.82 26.63
C THR A 31 -42.91 30.66 25.82
N THR A 32 -42.91 31.99 25.97
CA THR A 32 -41.91 32.85 25.32
C THR A 32 -40.49 32.59 25.84
N THR A 33 -40.32 32.39 27.15
CA THR A 33 -39.01 32.04 27.72
C THR A 33 -38.52 30.69 27.20
N GLN A 34 -39.39 29.67 27.20
CA GLN A 34 -39.04 28.35 26.66
C GLN A 34 -38.68 28.41 25.16
N LEU A 35 -39.38 29.23 24.38
CA LEU A 35 -39.08 29.41 22.96
C LEU A 35 -37.70 30.02 22.73
N VAL A 36 -37.32 31.02 23.53
CA VAL A 36 -35.99 31.65 23.44
C VAL A 36 -34.90 30.63 23.80
N GLU A 37 -35.04 29.93 24.93
CA GLU A 37 -34.04 28.94 25.36
C GLU A 37 -33.87 27.79 24.36
N THR A 38 -34.96 27.30 23.76
CA THR A 38 -34.90 26.24 22.75
C THR A 38 -34.28 26.73 21.45
N SER A 39 -34.54 27.99 21.06
CA SER A 39 -33.90 28.63 19.91
C SER A 39 -32.39 28.78 20.11
N GLU A 40 -31.94 29.18 21.30
CA GLU A 40 -30.51 29.31 21.62
C GLU A 40 -29.80 27.95 21.55
N LYS A 41 -30.36 26.92 22.19
CA LYS A 41 -29.83 25.54 22.13
C LYS A 41 -29.76 25.03 20.69
N LEU A 42 -30.76 25.34 19.85
CA LEU A 42 -30.76 24.96 18.44
C LEU A 42 -29.63 25.64 17.65
N GLN A 43 -29.32 26.91 17.95
CA GLN A 43 -28.19 27.61 17.33
C GLN A 43 -26.84 27.00 17.72
N GLU A 44 -26.66 26.62 18.98
CA GLU A 44 -25.45 25.94 19.44
C GLU A 44 -25.23 24.61 18.70
N VAL A 45 -26.27 23.79 18.59
CA VAL A 45 -26.21 22.51 17.86
C VAL A 45 -25.89 22.73 16.38
N ARG A 46 -26.45 23.77 15.76
CA ARG A 46 -26.16 24.10 14.36
C ARG A 46 -24.70 24.46 14.13
N LEU A 47 -24.13 25.31 15.01
CA LEU A 47 -22.71 25.65 14.92
C LEU A 47 -21.81 24.43 15.13
N ALA A 48 -22.15 23.56 16.09
CA ALA A 48 -21.41 22.32 16.31
C ALA A 48 -21.48 21.39 15.09
N LEU A 49 -22.64 21.32 14.42
CA LEU A 49 -22.81 20.55 13.19
C LEU A 49 -21.94 21.09 12.05
N ASP A 50 -21.94 22.40 11.81
CA ASP A 50 -21.12 23.03 10.76
C ASP A 50 -19.62 22.75 10.97
N VAL A 51 -19.14 22.78 12.23
CA VAL A 51 -17.76 22.42 12.57
C VAL A 51 -17.48 20.95 12.29
N ALA A 52 -18.35 20.05 12.74
CA ALA A 52 -18.19 18.62 12.55
C ALA A 52 -18.21 18.22 11.06
N GLU A 53 -19.06 18.87 10.24
CA GLU A 53 -19.10 18.66 8.79
C GLU A 53 -17.82 19.13 8.11
N LYS A 54 -17.28 20.27 8.53
CA LYS A 54 -15.99 20.78 8.02
C LYS A 54 -14.84 19.84 8.36
N GLU A 55 -14.73 19.41 9.62
CA GLU A 55 -13.70 18.45 10.06
C GLU A 55 -13.83 17.11 9.31
N LYS A 56 -15.06 16.62 9.11
CA LYS A 56 -15.33 15.41 8.32
C LYS A 56 -14.86 15.57 6.88
N SER A 57 -15.11 16.72 6.25
CA SER A 57 -14.65 17.01 4.89
C SER A 57 -13.13 17.07 4.80
N GLU A 58 -12.45 17.67 5.78
CA GLU A 58 -10.99 17.73 5.84
C GLU A 58 -10.37 16.34 6.00
N MET A 59 -10.91 15.53 6.91
CA MET A 59 -10.49 14.15 7.11
C MET A 59 -10.77 13.27 5.88
N GLN A 60 -11.89 13.50 5.19
CA GLN A 60 -12.18 12.78 3.96
C GLN A 60 -11.17 13.10 2.87
N LYS A 61 -10.81 14.38 2.69
CA LYS A 61 -9.78 14.79 1.74
C LYS A 61 -8.43 14.13 2.05
N GLN A 62 -8.01 14.10 3.32
CA GLN A 62 -6.78 13.41 3.72
C GLN A 62 -6.80 11.91 3.39
N LYS A 63 -7.95 11.24 3.56
CA LYS A 63 -8.10 9.84 3.17
C LYS A 63 -7.95 9.67 1.66
N ASP A 64 -8.57 10.54 0.88
CA ASP A 64 -8.52 10.47 -0.58
C ASP A 64 -7.09 10.69 -1.09
N ASP A 65 -6.35 11.65 -0.50
CA ASP A 65 -4.94 11.90 -0.81
C ASP A 65 -4.06 10.67 -0.52
N VAL A 66 -4.27 10.00 0.62
CA VAL A 66 -3.54 8.77 0.99
C VAL A 66 -3.89 7.61 0.05
N VAL A 67 -5.18 7.43 -0.28
CA VAL A 67 -5.62 6.39 -1.22
C VAL A 67 -5.01 6.62 -2.60
N GLN A 68 -4.93 7.86 -3.05
CA GLN A 68 -4.30 8.21 -4.33
C GLN A 68 -2.80 7.92 -4.32
N ALA A 69 -2.09 8.29 -3.25
CA ALA A 69 -0.66 8.00 -3.10
C ALA A 69 -0.39 6.48 -3.08
N LEU A 70 -1.23 5.71 -2.39
CA LEU A 70 -1.13 4.24 -2.37
C LEU A 70 -1.38 3.63 -3.76
N ALA A 71 -2.38 4.13 -4.49
CA ALA A 71 -2.68 3.68 -5.84
C ALA A 71 -1.50 3.95 -6.80
N GLN A 72 -0.80 5.07 -6.65
CA GLN A 72 0.41 5.37 -7.42
C GLN A 72 1.54 4.39 -7.11
N MET A 73 1.86 4.17 -5.82
CA MET A 73 2.92 3.24 -5.42
C MET A 73 2.65 1.81 -5.92
N LEU A 74 1.40 1.36 -5.92
CA LEU A 74 1.04 0.04 -6.43
C LEU A 74 1.23 -0.10 -7.95
N ARG A 75 0.97 0.96 -8.72
CA ARG A 75 1.24 0.98 -10.17
C ARG A 75 2.73 0.89 -10.45
N GLU A 76 3.52 1.74 -9.80
CA GLU A 76 4.99 1.74 -9.94
C GLU A 76 5.59 0.38 -9.55
N LYS A 77 5.07 -0.24 -8.48
CA LYS A 77 5.49 -1.58 -8.08
C LYS A 77 5.17 -2.65 -9.13
N LEU A 78 4.00 -2.57 -9.77
CA LEU A 78 3.60 -3.51 -10.82
C LEU A 78 4.49 -3.35 -12.06
N GLU A 79 4.76 -2.12 -12.48
CA GLU A 79 5.65 -1.81 -13.62
C GLU A 79 7.07 -2.32 -13.37
N MET A 80 7.62 -2.08 -12.17
CA MET A 80 8.93 -2.62 -11.82
C MET A 80 8.92 -4.16 -11.75
N GLN A 81 7.81 -4.77 -11.37
CA GLN A 81 7.69 -6.22 -11.36
C GLN A 81 7.66 -6.80 -12.78
N GLU A 82 6.90 -6.19 -13.70
CA GLU A 82 6.87 -6.56 -15.11
C GLU A 82 8.25 -6.44 -15.75
N GLN A 83 8.96 -5.33 -15.52
CA GLN A 83 10.33 -5.14 -16.00
C GLN A 83 11.30 -6.23 -15.48
N ARG A 84 11.14 -6.65 -14.22
CA ARG A 84 11.95 -7.74 -13.65
C ARG A 84 11.64 -9.07 -14.31
N ASP A 85 10.35 -9.37 -14.54
CA ASP A 85 9.91 -10.61 -15.16
C ASP A 85 10.37 -10.68 -16.63
N ASP A 86 10.29 -9.58 -17.37
CA ASP A 86 10.81 -9.46 -18.73
C ASP A 86 12.34 -9.65 -18.78
N ALA A 87 13.08 -8.98 -17.88
CA ALA A 87 14.53 -9.13 -17.81
C ALA A 87 14.97 -10.58 -17.47
N ILE A 88 14.24 -11.26 -16.60
CA ILE A 88 14.48 -12.68 -16.28
C ILE A 88 14.23 -13.53 -17.52
N LYS A 89 13.13 -13.30 -18.23
CA LYS A 89 12.79 -14.04 -19.45
C LYS A 89 13.85 -13.86 -20.54
N GLU A 90 14.31 -12.63 -20.79
CA GLU A 90 15.41 -12.35 -21.73
C GLU A 90 16.70 -13.05 -21.31
N MET A 91 17.05 -13.03 -20.02
CA MET A 91 18.23 -13.73 -19.50
C MET A 91 18.12 -15.25 -19.68
N GLU A 92 16.94 -15.83 -19.46
CA GLU A 92 16.69 -17.26 -19.67
C GLU A 92 16.78 -17.66 -21.14
N GLU A 93 16.26 -16.82 -22.05
CA GLU A 93 16.36 -17.03 -23.49
C GLU A 93 17.82 -16.99 -23.96
N LEU A 94 18.59 -16.00 -23.53
CA LEU A 94 20.04 -15.95 -23.79
C LEU A 94 20.79 -17.16 -23.23
N ARG A 95 20.41 -17.66 -22.05
CA ARG A 95 20.97 -18.91 -21.49
C ARG A 95 20.61 -20.14 -22.31
N ARG A 96 19.38 -20.22 -22.84
CA ARG A 96 18.96 -21.32 -23.71
C ARG A 96 19.73 -21.30 -25.02
N ASP A 97 19.95 -20.13 -25.62
CA ASP A 97 20.73 -20.00 -26.85
C ASP A 97 22.21 -20.35 -26.65
N GLN A 98 22.81 -19.91 -25.54
CA GLN A 98 24.16 -20.35 -25.15
C GLN A 98 24.24 -21.86 -24.89
N ALA A 99 23.21 -22.44 -24.28
CA ALA A 99 23.15 -23.88 -24.06
C ALA A 99 22.93 -24.66 -25.36
N ALA A 100 22.17 -24.11 -26.32
CA ALA A 100 21.95 -24.71 -27.64
C ALA A 100 23.24 -24.79 -28.47
N GLY A 101 24.18 -23.86 -28.27
CA GLY A 101 25.52 -23.89 -28.89
C GLY A 101 26.58 -24.70 -28.14
N THR A 102 26.30 -25.18 -26.92
CA THR A 102 27.28 -25.91 -26.10
C THR A 102 27.13 -27.41 -26.26
N MET A 103 28.10 -28.07 -26.89
CA MET A 103 28.16 -29.54 -26.93
C MET A 103 28.55 -30.09 -25.55
N ARG A 104 27.79 -31.09 -25.08
CA ARG A 104 28.13 -31.84 -23.86
C ARG A 104 28.97 -33.06 -24.24
N PHE A 105 30.10 -33.21 -23.58
CA PHE A 105 30.96 -34.39 -23.67
C PHE A 105 30.89 -35.16 -22.36
N SER A 106 30.84 -36.48 -22.45
CA SER A 106 30.93 -37.38 -21.30
C SER A 106 32.34 -37.36 -20.71
N GLN A 107 32.46 -37.73 -19.43
CA GLN A 107 33.77 -37.85 -18.78
C GLN A 107 34.67 -38.87 -19.49
N ALA A 108 34.10 -39.99 -19.94
CA ALA A 108 34.83 -41.04 -20.67
C ALA A 108 35.44 -40.50 -21.98
N GLU A 109 34.69 -39.70 -22.75
CA GLU A 109 35.22 -39.07 -23.98
C GLU A 109 36.37 -38.11 -23.69
N LEU A 110 36.28 -37.34 -22.61
CA LEU A 110 37.34 -36.40 -22.20
C LEU A 110 38.59 -37.15 -21.71
N GLU A 111 38.40 -38.25 -20.97
CA GLU A 111 39.48 -39.12 -20.50
C GLU A 111 40.20 -39.81 -21.66
N GLU A 112 39.45 -40.38 -22.61
CA GLU A 112 40.01 -40.98 -23.82
C GLU A 112 40.79 -39.94 -24.63
N ALA A 113 40.20 -38.76 -24.88
CA ALA A 113 40.82 -37.71 -25.69
C ALA A 113 42.08 -37.10 -25.05
N THR A 114 42.22 -37.20 -23.72
CA THR A 114 43.37 -36.67 -22.95
C THR A 114 44.30 -37.77 -22.41
N ASN A 115 44.10 -39.03 -22.81
CA ASN A 115 44.82 -40.19 -22.26
C ASN A 115 44.82 -40.21 -20.72
N ASN A 116 43.62 -40.16 -20.12
CA ASN A 116 43.40 -40.04 -18.67
C ASN A 116 44.06 -38.80 -18.04
N PHE A 117 43.99 -37.65 -18.74
CA PHE A 117 44.62 -36.40 -18.32
C PHE A 117 46.15 -36.52 -18.10
N ASP A 118 46.84 -37.16 -19.06
CA ASP A 118 48.30 -37.37 -19.03
C ASP A 118 49.04 -36.03 -18.88
N ARG A 119 50.04 -36.01 -17.98
CA ARG A 119 50.87 -34.83 -17.72
C ARG A 119 51.69 -34.42 -18.95
N ASN A 120 52.01 -35.36 -19.84
CA ASN A 120 52.74 -35.08 -21.08
C ASN A 120 51.91 -34.29 -22.10
N LEU A 121 50.59 -34.27 -21.95
CA LEU A 121 49.67 -33.54 -22.84
C LEU A 121 49.34 -32.13 -22.33
N ILE A 122 49.95 -31.70 -21.22
CA ILE A 122 49.70 -30.37 -20.65
C ILE A 122 50.32 -29.30 -21.54
N VAL A 123 49.49 -28.34 -21.96
CA VAL A 123 49.91 -27.17 -22.74
C VAL A 123 50.01 -25.91 -21.88
N GLY A 124 49.36 -25.89 -20.71
CA GLY A 124 49.45 -24.77 -19.78
C GLY A 124 48.86 -25.08 -18.41
N LYS A 125 49.40 -24.46 -17.37
CA LYS A 125 48.88 -24.48 -16.00
C LYS A 125 48.74 -23.06 -15.48
N GLY A 126 47.62 -22.77 -14.82
CA GLY A 126 47.38 -21.48 -14.15
C GLY A 126 46.56 -21.66 -12.87
N GLY A 127 46.27 -20.56 -12.17
CA GLY A 127 45.54 -20.59 -10.89
C GLY A 127 44.17 -21.27 -10.94
N VAL A 128 43.48 -21.14 -12.08
CA VAL A 128 42.11 -21.64 -12.29
C VAL A 128 42.08 -23.12 -12.74
N GLY A 129 43.17 -23.66 -13.30
CA GLY A 129 43.16 -25.03 -13.82
C GLY A 129 44.33 -25.41 -14.73
N THR A 130 44.27 -26.64 -15.25
CA THR A 130 45.26 -27.22 -16.18
C THR A 130 44.63 -27.41 -17.56
N VAL A 131 45.35 -27.01 -18.61
CA VAL A 131 44.93 -27.16 -20.01
C VAL A 131 45.70 -28.30 -20.66
N TYR A 132 44.98 -29.23 -21.27
CA TYR A 132 45.50 -30.41 -21.95
C TYR A 132 45.23 -30.32 -23.46
N LYS A 133 46.21 -30.72 -24.26
CA LYS A 133 46.01 -30.98 -25.69
C LYS A 133 45.25 -32.29 -25.85
N ALA A 134 44.20 -32.27 -26.66
CA ALA A 134 43.36 -33.44 -26.89
C ALA A 134 42.88 -33.49 -28.34
N ARG A 135 42.32 -34.63 -28.74
CA ARG A 135 41.63 -34.78 -30.02
C ARG A 135 40.25 -35.38 -29.79
N LEU A 136 39.19 -34.60 -30.02
CA LEU A 136 37.79 -35.03 -29.94
C LEU A 136 37.22 -35.08 -31.35
N HIS A 137 36.58 -36.20 -31.74
CA HIS A 137 35.95 -36.38 -33.05
C HIS A 137 36.84 -35.94 -34.23
N HIS A 138 38.13 -36.31 -34.19
CA HIS A 138 39.17 -35.94 -35.15
C HIS A 138 39.58 -34.45 -35.16
N THR A 139 39.00 -33.60 -34.32
CA THR A 139 39.40 -32.19 -34.17
C THR A 139 40.38 -32.04 -33.01
N ALA A 140 41.50 -31.35 -33.26
CA ALA A 140 42.44 -30.99 -32.21
C ALA A 140 41.84 -29.87 -31.35
N VAL A 141 41.79 -30.08 -30.03
CA VAL A 141 41.16 -29.17 -29.06
C VAL A 141 42.06 -28.99 -27.83
N ALA A 142 41.75 -27.97 -27.04
CA ALA A 142 42.33 -27.77 -25.72
C ALA A 142 41.25 -27.99 -24.65
N ILE A 143 41.46 -28.96 -23.76
CA ILE A 143 40.54 -29.25 -22.65
C ILE A 143 41.09 -28.62 -21.38
N LYS A 144 40.36 -27.68 -20.79
CA LYS A 144 40.72 -27.04 -19.52
C LYS A 144 40.00 -27.72 -18.37
N ARG A 145 40.76 -28.39 -17.50
CA ARG A 145 40.27 -28.98 -16.26
C ARG A 145 40.43 -27.98 -15.12
N LEU A 146 39.32 -27.62 -14.48
CA LEU A 146 39.30 -26.68 -13.37
C LEU A 146 39.77 -27.34 -12.07
N ASN A 147 40.50 -26.59 -11.25
CA ASN A 147 40.85 -27.02 -9.91
C ASN A 147 39.75 -26.53 -8.94
N VAL A 148 38.88 -27.44 -8.52
CA VAL A 148 37.70 -27.09 -7.69
C VAL A 148 38.13 -26.40 -6.38
N ASP A 149 39.25 -26.82 -5.78
CA ASP A 149 39.78 -26.25 -4.53
C ASP A 149 40.32 -24.82 -4.63
N ARG A 150 40.45 -24.28 -5.86
CA ARG A 150 41.01 -22.95 -6.13
C ARG A 150 40.05 -22.03 -6.88
N LEU A 151 38.80 -22.46 -7.06
CA LEU A 151 37.76 -21.58 -7.58
C LEU A 151 37.39 -20.58 -6.50
N PRO A 152 37.48 -19.26 -6.74
CA PRO A 152 37.04 -18.26 -5.79
C PRO A 152 35.51 -18.23 -5.78
N CYS A 153 34.89 -19.08 -4.99
CA CYS A 153 33.47 -18.98 -4.65
C CYS A 153 33.28 -19.33 -3.17
N GLY A 154 33.17 -18.28 -2.35
CA GLY A 154 32.88 -18.41 -0.92
C GLY A 154 33.42 -17.30 -0.01
N HIS A 155 33.98 -16.19 -0.51
CA HIS A 155 34.18 -15.02 0.34
C HIS A 155 32.82 -14.35 0.56
N GLU A 156 32.21 -14.63 1.71
CA GLU A 156 31.33 -13.70 2.41
C GLU A 156 31.97 -12.30 2.31
N MET A 157 31.29 -11.38 1.63
CA MET A 157 31.65 -9.98 1.73
C MET A 157 31.17 -9.49 3.09
N ASP A 158 32.06 -9.52 4.06
CA ASP A 158 31.90 -8.78 5.31
C ASP A 158 32.00 -7.29 4.97
N TRP A 159 30.87 -6.58 5.05
CA TRP A 159 30.85 -5.12 5.03
C TRP A 159 30.99 -4.64 6.48
N GLU A 160 32.14 -4.05 6.82
CA GLU A 160 32.25 -3.05 7.90
C GLU A 160 31.85 -1.66 7.38
#